data_AF-A0A256ZBV3-F1
#
_entry.id   AF-A0A256ZBV3-F1
#
_cell.length_a   1.000
_cell.length_b   1.000
_cell.length_c   1.000
_cell.angle_alpha   90.00
_cell.angle_beta   90.00
_cell.angle_gamma   90.00
#
_symmetry.space_group_name_H-M   'P 1'
#
loop_
_entity.id
_entity.type
_entity.pdbx_description
1 polymer ?
#
loop_
_entity_poly.entity_id
_entity_poly.type
_entity_poly.pdbx_seq_one_letter_code
_entity_poly.pdbx_strand_id
1 'polypeptide(L)'
;MIPYYWEAFQRLLAEGIVLSGYRYIVSKDLKLRMGGLVEELVRLAKLYHLLTPVRVASLKDLGVICLDTEWSSVGRGEEVSIPLWLAHLLESSGAIEIREQGLNEVDIGRYLVVEKGLKTGEFQKLKSSFYMEAGRLINDLRTGSRASTTTERLLKIARIEADLEDLMRIRLRKLIHVAFLGGKLEGYLDSLTIEESALLNSLTNTLSRWLRAVKGV
;
A
#
# COMPACT_ATOMS: atom_id res chain seq x y z
N MET A 1 -11.16 7.60 15.29
CA MET A 1 -10.31 6.40 15.05
C MET A 1 -8.82 6.73 14.88
N ILE A 2 -8.45 7.92 14.36
CA ILE A 2 -7.06 8.37 14.14
C ILE A 2 -6.24 8.82 15.40
N PRO A 3 -6.83 9.34 16.51
CA PRO A 3 -6.03 9.97 17.57
C PRO A 3 -5.08 9.04 18.34
N TYR A 4 -5.48 7.80 18.60
CA TYR A 4 -4.77 6.92 19.55
C TYR A 4 -3.49 6.31 18.99
N TYR A 5 -3.48 5.95 17.71
CA TYR A 5 -2.27 5.44 17.05
C TYR A 5 -1.18 6.50 16.91
N TRP A 6 -1.56 7.78 16.88
CA TRP A 6 -0.62 8.89 16.77
C TRP A 6 0.19 9.10 18.06
N GLU A 7 -0.45 9.00 19.23
CA GLU A 7 0.25 9.14 20.52
C GLU A 7 1.19 7.96 20.80
N ALA A 8 0.76 6.73 20.47
CA ALA A 8 1.60 5.54 20.57
C ALA A 8 2.81 5.62 19.64
N PHE A 9 2.61 6.08 18.41
CA PHE A 9 3.69 6.30 17.44
C PHE A 9 4.69 7.37 17.91
N GLN A 10 4.21 8.47 18.50
CA GLN A 10 5.08 9.51 19.07
C GLN A 10 5.89 9.03 20.28
N ARG A 11 5.31 8.20 21.15
CA ARG A 11 6.05 7.58 22.27
C ARG A 11 7.15 6.64 21.81
N LEU A 12 6.89 5.81 20.80
CA LEU A 12 7.89 4.90 20.24
C LEU A 12 9.04 5.63 19.54
N LEU A 13 8.78 6.81 18.95
CA LEU A 13 9.83 7.71 18.44
C LEU A 13 10.65 8.35 19.56
N ALA A 14 10.02 8.71 20.69
CA ALA A 14 10.68 9.32 21.84
C ALA A 14 11.60 8.34 22.62
N GLU A 15 11.28 7.05 22.60
CA GLU A 15 12.07 5.99 23.26
C GLU A 15 13.26 5.49 22.42
N GLY A 16 13.50 6.05 21.23
CA GLY A 16 14.69 5.74 20.42
C GLY A 16 14.72 4.35 19.78
N ILE A 17 13.62 3.58 19.88
CA ILE A 17 13.49 2.21 19.36
C ILE A 17 13.40 2.19 17.82
N VAL A 18 13.02 3.31 17.19
CA VAL A 18 12.90 3.43 15.73
C VAL A 18 14.02 4.33 15.18
N LEU A 19 15.25 3.84 15.14
CA LEU A 19 16.37 4.55 14.52
C LEU A 19 17.16 3.65 13.55
N SER A 20 16.72 3.65 12.29
CA SER A 20 17.62 3.56 11.12
C SER A 20 16.92 3.88 9.80
N GLY A 21 15.62 3.58 9.65
CA GLY A 21 14.89 3.76 8.37
C GLY A 21 14.01 5.00 8.20
N TYR A 22 13.64 5.69 9.29
CA TYR A 22 12.46 6.58 9.28
C TYR A 22 12.75 8.09 9.47
N ARG A 23 14.03 8.48 9.50
CA ARG A 23 14.45 9.87 9.77
C ARG A 23 14.18 10.87 8.62
N TYR A 24 13.49 10.47 7.54
CA TYR A 24 13.26 11.30 6.37
C TYR A 24 11.84 11.90 6.25
N ILE A 25 10.90 11.55 7.13
CA ILE A 25 9.46 11.73 6.84
C ILE A 25 8.86 13.01 7.43
N VAL A 26 9.51 13.70 8.36
CA VAL A 26 8.91 14.89 8.99
C VAL A 26 9.86 16.07 8.99
N SER A 27 10.14 16.61 7.80
CA SER A 27 10.69 17.97 7.69
C SER A 27 10.64 18.48 6.25
N LYS A 28 9.69 19.40 6.02
CA LYS A 28 9.77 20.67 5.26
C LYS A 28 8.64 20.88 4.25
N ASP A 29 7.91 21.97 4.53
CA ASP A 29 7.32 22.91 3.59
C ASP A 29 6.42 22.33 2.49
N LEU A 30 5.13 22.26 2.83
CA LEU A 30 4.01 21.99 1.93
C LEU A 30 3.78 23.17 0.95
N LYS A 31 4.79 23.53 0.15
CA LYS A 31 4.58 24.32 -1.07
C LYS A 31 4.07 23.40 -2.16
N LEU A 32 2.77 23.15 -2.13
CA LEU A 32 2.03 22.34 -3.09
C LEU A 32 2.13 22.89 -4.52
N ARG A 33 3.11 22.39 -5.28
CA ARG A 33 3.02 22.31 -6.75
C ARG A 33 2.24 21.03 -7.10
N MET A 34 1.46 21.02 -8.20
CA MET A 34 0.62 19.86 -8.56
C MET A 34 1.38 18.52 -8.64
N GLY A 35 2.69 18.55 -8.95
CA GLY A 35 3.54 17.35 -8.93
C GLY A 35 3.72 16.73 -7.54
N GLY A 36 3.76 17.53 -6.47
CA GLY A 36 3.92 17.04 -5.11
C GLY A 36 2.64 16.43 -4.52
N LEU A 37 1.46 16.85 -4.99
CA LEU A 37 0.18 16.40 -4.42
C LEU A 37 -0.07 14.89 -4.67
N VAL A 38 0.30 14.37 -5.85
CA VAL A 38 0.14 12.94 -6.16
C VAL A 38 1.08 12.09 -5.30
N GLU A 39 2.33 12.52 -5.13
CA GLU A 39 3.31 11.83 -4.29
C GLU A 39 2.85 11.81 -2.82
N GLU A 40 2.36 12.93 -2.29
CA GLU A 40 1.82 13.00 -0.93
C GLU A 40 0.57 12.14 -0.74
N LEU A 41 -0.34 12.09 -1.73
CA LEU A 41 -1.51 11.21 -1.67
C LEU A 41 -1.11 9.72 -1.65
N VAL A 42 -0.12 9.34 -2.46
CA VAL A 42 0.43 7.97 -2.43
C VAL A 42 1.12 7.68 -1.10
N ARG A 43 1.84 8.66 -0.52
CA ARG A 43 2.43 8.52 0.83
C ARG A 43 1.35 8.32 1.89
N LEU A 44 0.29 9.11 1.85
CA LEU A 44 -0.85 8.98 2.77
C LEU A 44 -1.55 7.63 2.62
N ALA A 45 -1.74 7.13 1.40
CA ALA A 45 -2.30 5.80 1.15
C ALA A 45 -1.43 4.71 1.78
N LYS A 46 -0.09 4.80 1.65
CA LYS A 46 0.83 3.87 2.32
C LYS A 46 0.70 3.91 3.85
N LEU A 47 0.63 5.10 4.44
CA LEU A 47 0.40 5.26 5.89
C LEU A 47 -0.94 4.66 6.31
N TYR A 48 -1.98 4.86 5.51
CA TYR A 48 -3.29 4.27 5.74
C TYR A 48 -3.22 2.73 5.76
N HIS A 49 -2.52 2.11 4.81
CA HIS A 49 -2.32 0.66 4.79
C HIS A 49 -1.57 0.13 6.01
N LEU A 50 -0.64 0.90 6.56
CA LEU A 50 0.08 0.52 7.78
C LEU A 50 -0.83 0.52 9.03
N LEU A 51 -1.87 1.33 9.02
CA LEU A 51 -2.87 1.40 10.09
C LEU A 51 -3.97 0.34 9.93
N THR A 52 -4.08 -0.32 8.77
CA THR A 52 -5.06 -1.39 8.56
C THR A 52 -4.79 -2.53 9.54
N PRO A 53 -5.81 -3.00 10.27
CA PRO A 53 -5.66 -4.13 11.18
C PRO A 53 -5.46 -5.43 10.39
N VAL A 54 -4.53 -6.26 10.85
CA VAL A 54 -4.25 -7.59 10.30
C VAL A 54 -4.28 -8.65 11.38
N ARG A 55 -4.70 -9.85 11.01
CA ARG A 55 -4.72 -10.99 11.91
C ARG A 55 -3.33 -11.57 12.10
N VAL A 56 -2.96 -11.81 13.35
CA VAL A 56 -1.67 -12.36 13.74
C VAL A 56 -1.85 -13.45 14.78
N ALA A 57 -0.95 -14.43 14.79
CA ALA A 57 -0.84 -15.42 15.84
C ALA A 57 0.35 -15.09 16.75
N SER A 58 0.10 -15.09 18.05
CA SER A 58 1.11 -14.82 19.05
C SER A 58 2.03 -16.04 19.27
N LEU A 59 3.33 -15.88 19.08
CA LEU A 59 4.31 -16.97 19.29
C LEU A 59 4.94 -16.93 20.69
N LYS A 60 4.85 -15.79 21.37
CA LYS A 60 5.37 -15.51 22.72
C LYS A 60 4.28 -14.86 23.56
N ASP A 61 4.47 -14.73 24.87
CA ASP A 61 3.59 -13.88 25.67
C ASP A 61 3.90 -12.41 25.36
N LEU A 62 2.90 -11.65 24.90
CA LEU A 62 3.06 -10.23 24.56
C LEU A 62 2.69 -9.32 25.73
N GLY A 63 2.11 -9.88 26.80
CA GLY A 63 1.58 -9.10 27.91
C GLY A 63 0.43 -8.20 27.46
N VAL A 64 0.31 -7.01 28.08
CA VAL A 64 -0.79 -6.08 27.81
C VAL A 64 -0.43 -5.17 26.64
N ILE A 65 -1.18 -5.29 25.54
CA ILE A 65 -1.03 -4.44 24.35
C ILE A 65 -2.33 -3.70 24.05
N CYS A 66 -2.21 -2.54 23.42
CA CYS A 66 -3.36 -1.72 23.02
C CYS A 66 -3.93 -2.27 21.69
N LEU A 67 -5.11 -2.88 21.76
CA LEU A 67 -5.90 -3.34 20.60
C LEU A 67 -6.98 -2.29 20.34
N ASP A 68 -6.86 -1.54 19.24
CA ASP A 68 -7.75 -0.44 18.89
C ASP A 68 -7.85 0.65 19.97
N THR A 69 -8.79 0.51 20.90
CA THR A 69 -9.04 1.45 22.00
C THR A 69 -8.93 0.81 23.38
N GLU A 70 -8.63 -0.49 23.46
CA GLU A 70 -8.65 -1.25 24.70
C GLU A 70 -7.28 -1.90 24.97
N TRP A 71 -6.89 -1.93 26.24
CA TRP A 71 -5.70 -2.63 26.69
C TRP A 71 -6.06 -4.07 27.01
N SER A 72 -5.51 -5.01 26.25
CA SER A 72 -5.81 -6.43 26.38
C SER A 72 -4.53 -7.22 26.57
N SER A 73 -4.57 -8.19 27.49
CA SER A 73 -3.48 -9.16 27.64
C SER A 73 -3.52 -10.16 26.50
N VAL A 74 -2.41 -10.35 25.80
CA VAL A 74 -2.31 -11.28 24.67
C VAL A 74 -1.29 -12.37 24.98
N GLY A 75 -1.83 -13.56 25.26
CA GLY A 75 -1.07 -14.74 25.60
C GLY A 75 -0.42 -15.41 24.39
N ARG A 76 0.49 -16.34 24.67
CA ARG A 76 1.08 -17.20 23.62
C ARG A 76 0.00 -18.09 22.99
N GLY A 77 -0.01 -18.15 21.66
CA GLY A 77 -0.93 -18.95 20.87
C GLY A 77 -2.26 -18.27 20.55
N GLU A 78 -2.52 -17.10 21.12
CA GLU A 78 -3.72 -16.33 20.81
C GLU A 78 -3.65 -15.67 19.44
N GLU A 79 -4.80 -15.56 18.79
CA GLU A 79 -4.95 -14.79 17.55
C GLU A 79 -5.61 -13.45 17.83
N VAL A 80 -4.96 -12.37 17.41
CA VAL A 80 -5.43 -11.01 17.61
C VAL A 80 -5.35 -10.22 16.32
N SER A 81 -6.11 -9.12 16.26
CA SER A 81 -6.06 -8.17 15.16
C SER A 81 -5.31 -6.93 15.62
N ILE A 82 -4.20 -6.61 14.96
CA ILE A 82 -3.37 -5.44 15.29
C ILE A 82 -3.01 -4.67 14.02
N PRO A 83 -2.71 -3.36 14.12
CA PRO A 83 -2.23 -2.60 12.98
C PRO A 83 -1.03 -3.26 12.31
N LEU A 84 -0.99 -3.21 10.98
CA LEU A 84 0.06 -3.83 10.19
C LEU A 84 1.47 -3.34 10.57
N TRP A 85 1.64 -2.06 10.91
CA TRP A 85 2.95 -1.54 11.35
C TRP A 85 3.46 -2.27 12.60
N LEU A 86 2.57 -2.52 13.56
CA LEU A 86 2.90 -3.20 14.82
C LEU A 86 3.15 -4.68 14.54
N ALA A 87 2.36 -5.26 13.64
CA ALA A 87 2.54 -6.64 13.22
C ALA A 87 3.95 -6.90 12.67
N HIS A 88 4.43 -6.06 11.74
CA HIS A 88 5.79 -6.23 11.22
C HIS A 88 6.88 -6.01 12.25
N LEU A 89 6.70 -5.05 13.16
CA LEU A 89 7.66 -4.81 14.23
C LEU A 89 7.81 -6.07 15.11
N LEU A 90 6.68 -6.64 15.54
CA LEU A 90 6.67 -7.84 16.39
C LEU A 90 7.13 -9.09 15.64
N GLU A 91 6.75 -9.25 14.38
CA GLU A 91 7.17 -10.35 13.52
C GLU A 91 8.69 -10.36 13.32
N SER A 92 9.31 -9.18 13.13
CA SER A 92 10.78 -9.06 13.00
C SER A 92 11.54 -9.52 14.25
N SER A 93 10.91 -9.47 15.42
CA SER A 93 11.45 -9.98 16.70
C SER A 93 11.10 -11.46 16.98
N GLY A 94 10.40 -12.11 16.04
CA GLY A 94 9.89 -13.47 16.17
C GLY A 94 8.85 -13.63 17.29
N ALA A 95 8.13 -12.56 17.64
CA ALA A 95 7.12 -12.59 18.69
C ALA A 95 5.73 -12.98 18.18
N ILE A 96 5.45 -12.77 16.90
CA ILE A 96 4.18 -13.11 16.25
C ILE A 96 4.42 -13.68 14.84
N GLU A 97 3.36 -14.21 14.26
CA GLU A 97 3.27 -14.63 12.85
C GLU A 97 2.06 -13.96 12.20
N ILE A 98 2.26 -13.23 11.09
CA ILE A 98 1.14 -12.62 10.35
C ILE A 98 0.37 -13.72 9.60
N ARG A 99 -0.94 -13.85 9.85
CA ARG A 99 -1.79 -14.88 9.25
C ARG A 99 -2.30 -14.52 7.86
N GLU A 100 -2.27 -13.24 7.50
CA GLU A 100 -2.67 -12.79 6.17
C GLU A 100 -1.62 -13.15 5.13
N GLN A 101 -2.04 -13.85 4.09
CA GLN A 101 -1.18 -14.10 2.94
C GLN A 101 -0.99 -12.79 2.16
N GLY A 102 0.26 -12.34 2.10
CA GLY A 102 0.68 -11.30 1.17
C GLY A 102 0.77 -11.82 -0.26
N LEU A 103 1.02 -10.92 -1.20
CA LEU A 103 1.33 -11.30 -2.58
C LEU A 103 2.55 -12.23 -2.66
N ASN A 104 2.42 -13.29 -3.45
CA ASN A 104 3.51 -14.14 -3.88
C ASN A 104 3.96 -13.77 -5.30
N GLU A 105 5.01 -14.45 -5.76
CA GLU A 105 5.69 -14.18 -7.04
C GLU A 105 4.82 -14.41 -8.29
N VAL A 106 3.79 -15.27 -8.22
CA VAL A 106 2.90 -15.53 -9.36
C VAL A 106 1.66 -14.64 -9.35
N ASP A 107 1.35 -13.98 -8.24
CA ASP A 107 0.13 -13.19 -8.12
C ASP A 107 0.14 -11.96 -9.03
N ILE A 108 1.25 -11.22 -9.12
CA ILE A 108 1.35 -10.03 -9.98
C ILE A 108 1.10 -10.40 -11.45
N GLY A 109 1.69 -11.50 -11.92
CA GLY A 109 1.45 -12.02 -13.27
C GLY A 109 -0.01 -12.42 -13.50
N ARG A 110 -0.69 -13.01 -12.50
CA ARG A 110 -2.13 -13.33 -12.56
C ARG A 110 -3.00 -12.08 -12.67
N TYR A 111 -2.73 -11.06 -11.83
CA TYR A 111 -3.39 -9.76 -11.93
C TYR A 111 -3.19 -9.13 -13.32
N LEU A 112 -1.97 -9.19 -13.85
CA LEU A 112 -1.67 -8.67 -15.19
C LEU A 112 -2.48 -9.37 -16.28
N VAL A 113 -2.53 -10.70 -16.28
CA VAL A 113 -3.24 -11.48 -17.30
C VAL A 113 -4.74 -11.17 -17.28
N VAL A 114 -5.34 -11.14 -16.10
CA VAL A 114 -6.78 -10.83 -15.96
C VAL A 114 -7.04 -9.38 -16.39
N GLU A 115 -6.23 -8.42 -15.95
CA GLU A 115 -6.38 -7.01 -16.32
C GLU A 115 -6.27 -6.78 -17.84
N LYS A 116 -5.37 -7.51 -18.53
CA LYS A 116 -5.23 -7.50 -20.00
C LYS A 116 -6.49 -8.00 -20.72
N GLY A 117 -7.24 -8.91 -20.12
CA GLY A 117 -8.48 -9.46 -20.67
C GLY A 117 -9.70 -8.57 -20.51
N LEU A 118 -9.65 -7.58 -19.62
CA LEU A 118 -10.76 -6.68 -19.33
C LEU A 118 -10.85 -5.52 -20.32
N LYS A 119 -12.09 -5.08 -20.61
CA LYS A 119 -12.33 -3.98 -21.54
C LYS A 119 -11.91 -2.62 -20.95
N THR A 120 -11.91 -1.59 -21.79
CA THR A 120 -11.67 -0.22 -21.34
C THR A 120 -12.82 0.21 -20.42
N GLY A 121 -12.48 0.74 -19.24
CA GLY A 121 -13.44 1.14 -18.21
C GLY A 121 -13.77 0.04 -17.18
N GLU A 122 -13.40 -1.21 -17.46
CA GLU A 122 -13.47 -2.31 -16.51
C GLU A 122 -12.12 -2.50 -15.81
N PHE A 123 -12.14 -2.73 -14.50
CA PHE A 123 -10.95 -2.91 -13.69
C PHE A 123 -11.08 -4.22 -12.92
N GLN A 124 -9.99 -4.98 -12.86
CA GLN A 124 -9.94 -6.09 -11.93
C GLN A 124 -9.92 -5.52 -10.52
N LYS A 125 -10.65 -6.15 -9.61
CA LYS A 125 -10.54 -5.82 -8.19
C LYS A 125 -9.18 -6.26 -7.66
N LEU A 126 -8.35 -5.29 -7.28
CA LEU A 126 -7.10 -5.53 -6.59
C LEU A 126 -7.34 -5.65 -5.08
N LYS A 127 -6.43 -6.31 -4.38
CA LYS A 127 -6.36 -6.21 -2.92
C LYS A 127 -6.14 -4.74 -2.54
N SER A 128 -6.77 -4.26 -1.48
CA SER A 128 -6.63 -2.86 -1.07
C SER A 128 -5.16 -2.49 -0.84
N SER A 129 -4.39 -3.38 -0.22
CA SER A 129 -2.95 -3.26 0.04
C SER A 129 -2.04 -3.63 -1.13
N PHE A 130 -2.57 -3.83 -2.35
CA PHE A 130 -1.83 -4.42 -3.47
C PHE A 130 -0.48 -3.74 -3.76
N TYR A 131 -0.44 -2.42 -3.93
CA TYR A 131 0.80 -1.72 -4.27
C TYR A 131 1.83 -1.75 -3.14
N MET A 132 1.38 -1.72 -1.89
CA MET A 132 2.25 -1.87 -0.73
C MET A 132 2.83 -3.29 -0.67
N GLU A 133 2.02 -4.32 -0.87
CA GLU A 133 2.47 -5.72 -0.88
C GLU A 133 3.39 -6.03 -2.05
N ALA A 134 3.13 -5.48 -3.24
CA ALA A 134 4.00 -5.66 -4.41
C ALA A 134 5.39 -5.04 -4.17
N GLY A 135 5.43 -3.84 -3.60
CA GLY A 135 6.69 -3.19 -3.22
C GLY A 135 7.48 -3.98 -2.17
N ARG A 136 6.79 -4.56 -1.18
CA ARG A 136 7.41 -5.43 -0.16
C ARG A 136 7.95 -6.71 -0.77
N LEU A 137 7.16 -7.41 -1.60
CA LEU A 137 7.60 -8.62 -2.28
C LEU A 137 8.90 -8.39 -3.06
N ILE A 138 8.97 -7.30 -3.83
CA ILE A 138 10.19 -6.94 -4.59
C ILE A 138 11.35 -6.66 -3.63
N ASN A 139 11.12 -5.94 -2.52
CA ASN A 139 12.14 -5.66 -1.53
C ASN A 139 12.66 -6.93 -0.84
N ASP A 140 11.76 -7.82 -0.43
CA ASP A 140 12.09 -9.07 0.25
C ASP A 140 12.87 -10.01 -0.67
N LEU A 141 12.56 -10.03 -1.97
CA LEU A 141 13.35 -10.74 -2.99
C LEU A 141 14.75 -10.15 -3.17
N ARG A 142 14.90 -8.83 -3.05
CA ARG A 142 16.20 -8.15 -3.15
C ARG A 142 17.06 -8.39 -1.90
N THR A 143 16.47 -8.37 -0.70
CA THR A 143 17.17 -8.54 0.57
C THR A 143 17.32 -10.00 1.00
N GLY A 144 16.50 -10.90 0.44
CA GLY A 144 16.50 -12.32 0.77
C GLY A 144 17.82 -13.02 0.45
N SER A 145 18.41 -13.64 1.46
CA SER A 145 19.69 -14.38 1.39
C SER A 145 19.58 -15.84 0.91
N ARG A 146 18.47 -16.25 0.28
CA ARG A 146 18.23 -17.67 -0.01
C ARG A 146 18.85 -18.12 -1.34
N ALA A 147 19.87 -18.96 -1.24
CA ALA A 147 20.24 -20.17 -2.00
C ALA A 147 20.11 -20.27 -3.55
N SER A 148 19.41 -19.39 -4.26
CA SER A 148 19.39 -19.37 -5.73
C SER A 148 20.65 -18.69 -6.26
N THR A 149 21.15 -19.13 -7.42
CA THR A 149 22.23 -18.41 -8.11
C THR A 149 21.83 -16.95 -8.32
N THR A 150 22.76 -16.01 -8.12
CA THR A 150 22.49 -14.55 -8.18
C THR A 150 21.73 -14.16 -9.45
N THR A 151 22.02 -14.82 -10.57
CA THR A 151 21.39 -14.58 -11.88
C THR A 151 19.91 -14.95 -11.92
N GLU A 152 19.50 -16.11 -11.42
CA GLU A 152 18.09 -16.53 -11.42
C GLU A 152 17.22 -15.58 -10.59
N ARG A 153 17.74 -15.16 -9.44
CA ARG A 153 17.07 -14.17 -8.57
C ARG A 153 16.89 -12.84 -9.28
N LEU A 154 17.92 -12.34 -9.97
CA LEU A 154 17.85 -11.07 -10.70
C LEU A 154 16.85 -11.14 -11.86
N LEU A 155 16.86 -12.22 -12.64
CA LEU A 155 15.89 -12.42 -13.73
C LEU A 155 14.46 -12.46 -13.19
N LYS A 156 14.26 -13.08 -12.03
CA LYS A 156 12.96 -13.16 -11.37
C LYS A 156 12.45 -11.80 -10.90
N ILE A 157 13.30 -11.01 -10.25
CA ILE A 157 12.97 -9.64 -9.83
C ILE A 157 12.61 -8.79 -11.05
N ALA A 158 13.44 -8.84 -12.10
CA ALA A 158 13.20 -8.10 -13.34
C ALA A 158 11.86 -8.46 -13.99
N ARG A 159 11.50 -9.75 -13.98
CA ARG A 159 10.19 -10.20 -14.48
C ARG A 159 9.03 -9.62 -13.66
N ILE A 160 9.11 -9.71 -12.33
CA ILE A 160 8.05 -9.21 -11.45
C ILE A 160 7.88 -7.70 -11.60
N GLU A 161 8.98 -6.96 -11.69
CA GLU A 161 8.97 -5.51 -11.92
C GLU A 161 8.35 -5.16 -13.28
N ALA A 162 8.71 -5.89 -14.34
CA ALA A 162 8.12 -5.70 -15.66
C ALA A 162 6.61 -5.99 -15.65
N ASP A 163 6.19 -7.09 -15.03
CA ASP A 163 4.77 -7.45 -14.93
C ASP A 163 3.98 -6.40 -14.12
N LEU A 164 4.56 -5.87 -13.04
CA LEU A 164 3.97 -4.81 -12.23
C LEU A 164 3.86 -3.49 -13.01
N GLU A 165 4.93 -3.10 -13.72
CA GLU A 165 4.95 -1.89 -14.54
C GLU A 165 3.90 -1.95 -15.65
N ASP A 166 3.80 -3.09 -16.34
CA ASP A 166 2.79 -3.33 -17.36
C ASP A 166 1.37 -3.21 -16.80
N LEU A 167 1.12 -3.82 -15.64
CA LEU A 167 -0.17 -3.75 -14.95
C LEU A 167 -0.52 -2.29 -14.62
N MET A 168 0.42 -1.56 -14.03
CA MET A 168 0.27 -0.14 -13.70
C MET A 168 -0.02 0.69 -14.95
N ARG A 169 0.69 0.46 -16.06
CA ARG A 169 0.49 1.18 -17.32
C ARG A 169 -0.88 0.91 -17.93
N ILE A 170 -1.36 -0.33 -17.91
CA ILE A 170 -2.70 -0.69 -18.39
C ILE A 170 -3.76 0.05 -17.57
N ARG A 171 -3.67 -0.04 -16.24
CA ARG A 171 -4.65 0.57 -15.35
C ARG A 171 -4.61 2.09 -15.43
N LEU A 172 -3.43 2.70 -15.53
CA LEU A 172 -3.28 4.15 -15.76
C LEU A 172 -4.00 4.61 -17.04
N ARG A 173 -3.86 3.87 -18.16
CA ARG A 173 -4.58 4.21 -19.40
C ARG A 173 -6.10 4.16 -19.20
N LYS A 174 -6.60 3.15 -18.48
CA LYS A 174 -8.03 3.05 -18.16
C LYS A 174 -8.50 4.19 -17.25
N LEU A 175 -7.73 4.55 -16.23
CA LEU A 175 -8.04 5.69 -15.35
C LEU A 175 -8.09 7.00 -16.13
N ILE A 176 -7.14 7.25 -17.03
CA ILE A 176 -7.14 8.42 -17.91
C ILE A 176 -8.41 8.44 -18.77
N HIS A 177 -8.79 7.30 -19.36
CA HIS A 177 -10.02 7.21 -20.15
C HIS A 177 -11.27 7.53 -19.32
N VAL A 178 -11.37 6.97 -18.11
CA VAL A 178 -12.47 7.25 -17.18
C VAL A 178 -12.51 8.74 -16.81
N ALA A 179 -11.35 9.34 -16.53
CA ALA A 179 -11.23 10.76 -16.22
C ALA A 179 -11.70 11.64 -17.39
N PHE A 180 -11.35 11.28 -18.63
CA PHE A 180 -11.82 11.98 -19.84
C PHE A 180 -13.34 11.95 -20.00
N LEU A 181 -13.99 10.84 -19.62
CA LEU A 181 -15.45 10.72 -19.62
C LEU A 181 -16.12 11.42 -18.43
N GLY A 182 -15.33 12.07 -17.56
CA GLY A 182 -15.83 12.75 -16.36
C GLY A 182 -16.28 11.81 -15.25
N GLY A 183 -15.70 10.60 -15.18
CA GLY A 183 -16.00 9.63 -14.12
C GLY A 183 -17.35 8.93 -14.27
N LYS A 184 -18.04 9.07 -15.40
CA LYS A 184 -19.40 8.56 -15.66
C LYS A 184 -19.51 7.05 -15.90
N LEU A 185 -18.41 6.29 -15.81
CA LEU A 185 -18.47 4.84 -15.89
C LEU A 185 -19.07 4.30 -14.57
N GLU A 186 -19.97 3.33 -14.65
CA GLU A 186 -20.54 2.70 -13.46
C GLU A 186 -19.70 1.49 -13.04
N GLY A 187 -19.67 1.18 -11.74
CA GLY A 187 -19.18 -0.11 -11.23
C GLY A 187 -17.65 -0.30 -11.14
N TYR A 188 -16.83 0.72 -11.38
CA TYR A 188 -15.36 0.59 -11.28
C TYR A 188 -14.76 1.01 -9.94
N LEU A 189 -15.46 1.84 -9.15
CA LEU A 189 -14.90 2.47 -7.94
C LEU A 189 -14.43 1.43 -6.90
N ASP A 190 -15.20 0.36 -6.72
CA ASP A 190 -14.87 -0.71 -5.76
C ASP A 190 -13.71 -1.61 -6.20
N SER A 191 -13.27 -1.46 -7.46
CA SER A 191 -12.12 -2.18 -8.04
C SER A 191 -10.83 -1.35 -8.01
N LEU A 192 -10.90 -0.08 -7.62
CA LEU A 192 -9.74 0.79 -7.49
C LEU A 192 -9.14 0.67 -6.09
N THR A 193 -7.81 0.74 -6.05
CA THR A 193 -7.09 1.00 -4.80
C THR A 193 -7.26 2.46 -4.36
N ILE A 194 -6.83 2.76 -3.13
CA ILE A 194 -6.88 4.14 -2.60
C ILE A 194 -5.95 5.04 -3.43
N GLU A 195 -4.78 4.55 -3.81
CA GLU A 195 -3.81 5.25 -4.67
C GLU A 195 -4.42 5.61 -6.03
N GLU A 196 -5.11 4.66 -6.66
CA GLU A 196 -5.75 4.87 -7.98
C GLU A 196 -6.96 5.79 -7.90
N SER A 197 -7.75 5.68 -6.83
CA SER A 197 -8.88 6.57 -6.58
C SER A 197 -8.42 8.02 -6.39
N ALA A 198 -7.34 8.21 -5.64
CA ALA A 198 -6.71 9.52 -5.44
C ALA A 198 -6.17 10.09 -6.76
N LEU A 199 -5.51 9.26 -7.57
CA LEU A 199 -5.02 9.65 -8.89
C LEU A 199 -6.17 10.03 -9.84
N LEU A 200 -7.23 9.22 -9.91
CA LEU A 200 -8.38 9.47 -10.76
C LEU A 200 -9.06 10.80 -10.42
N ASN A 201 -9.27 11.06 -9.13
CA ASN A 201 -9.83 12.32 -8.69
C ASN A 201 -8.96 13.51 -9.12
N SER A 202 -7.64 13.39 -8.97
CA SER A 202 -6.69 14.41 -9.44
C SER A 202 -6.76 14.63 -10.96
N LEU A 203 -6.80 13.55 -11.75
CA LEU A 203 -6.91 13.60 -13.20
C LEU A 203 -8.22 14.28 -13.64
N THR A 204 -9.36 13.85 -13.10
CA THR A 204 -10.69 14.40 -13.43
C THR A 204 -10.76 15.89 -13.10
N ASN A 205 -10.23 16.30 -11.93
CA ASN A 205 -10.20 17.71 -11.54
C ASN A 205 -9.30 18.55 -12.46
N THR A 206 -8.14 18.00 -12.84
CA THR A 206 -7.21 18.68 -13.74
C THR A 206 -7.82 18.87 -15.13
N LEU A 207 -8.41 17.81 -15.70
CA LEU A 207 -9.08 17.87 -17.00
C LEU A 207 -10.27 18.83 -16.98
N SER A 208 -11.10 18.77 -15.94
CA SER A 208 -12.26 19.65 -15.79
C SER A 208 -11.87 21.12 -15.66
N ARG A 209 -10.81 21.42 -14.89
CA ARG A 209 -10.26 22.78 -14.76
C ARG A 209 -9.72 23.29 -16.08
N TRP A 210 -8.96 22.47 -16.80
CA TRP A 210 -8.43 22.84 -18.10
C TRP A 210 -9.54 23.11 -19.12
N LEU A 211 -10.52 22.21 -19.22
CA LEU A 211 -11.68 22.38 -20.11
C LEU A 211 -12.46 23.66 -19.81
N ARG A 212 -12.66 23.97 -18.53
CA ARG A 212 -13.32 25.19 -18.08
C ARG A 212 -12.53 26.44 -18.50
N ALA A 213 -11.23 26.47 -18.20
CA ALA A 213 -10.35 27.58 -18.56
C ALA A 213 -10.30 27.84 -20.08
N VAL A 214 -10.23 26.78 -20.90
CA VAL A 214 -10.21 26.92 -22.37
C VAL A 214 -11.57 27.36 -22.93
N LYS A 215 -12.68 26.94 -22.33
CA LYS A 215 -14.02 27.39 -22.73
C LYS A 215 -14.34 28.83 -22.31
N GLY A 216 -13.52 29.44 -21.45
CA GLY A 216 -13.77 30.78 -20.92
C GLY A 216 -14.94 30.84 -19.93
N VAL A 217 -15.23 29.72 -19.26
CA VAL A 217 -16.26 29.59 -18.19
C VAL A 217 -15.56 29.40 -16.84
#